data_AF-A0A2A2KKF2-F1
#
_entry.id   AF-A0A2A2KKF2-F1
#
_cell.length_a   1.000
_cell.length_b   1.000
_cell.length_c   1.000
_cell.angle_alpha   90.00
_cell.angle_beta   90.00
_cell.angle_gamma   90.00
#
_symmetry.space_group_name_H-M   'P 1'
#
loop_
_entity.id
_entity.type
_entity.pdbx_description
1 polymer ?
#
loop_
_entity_poly.entity_id
_entity_poly.type
_entity_poly.pdbx_seq_one_letter_code
_entity_poly.pdbx_strand_id
1 'polypeptide(L)'
;MNDSQILALCPSSPLECWSIVHRCYKGRCEQILHLATRVLGSRVLAAQWLYKPAIGLSHQVPCIIMDELNTASMLNAARFHARGPVHYSSDIGLAVSIAESISNRIKRMPKGRPFVRSVFERAGSRSAVNKALSRMVLRGSLERVARGVYMRPKHSQYTGKRVRANPLSVLEAVARARGEIIQIHGAEAVRRLGLSVQMQVLPTYYTSGTTREIKIGNAVVRLRHASRQRLQQAGTPIGTALTAFWYLGENGVDEQVASKIVSSLSAEEFNRLMECKMPKWMRSALANCARNVN
;
A
#
# COMPACT_ATOMS: atom_id res chain seq x y z
N MET A 1 49.04 -45.53 13.94
CA MET A 1 49.18 -44.31 13.12
C MET A 1 48.58 -44.64 11.76
N ASN A 2 47.47 -44.08 11.31
CA ASN A 2 46.89 -42.79 11.64
C ASN A 2 45.37 -42.82 11.49
N ASP A 3 44.75 -42.11 12.43
CA ASP A 3 43.70 -41.13 12.23
C ASP A 3 42.43 -41.58 11.49
N SER A 4 41.42 -41.85 12.31
CA SER A 4 40.00 -41.77 11.98
C SER A 4 39.68 -40.49 11.19
N GLN A 5 39.67 -40.56 9.86
CA GLN A 5 39.11 -39.50 9.04
C GLN A 5 37.59 -39.62 9.04
N ILE A 6 36.98 -38.95 10.00
CA ILE A 6 35.54 -38.71 10.05
C ILE A 6 35.16 -37.90 8.82
N LEU A 7 34.56 -38.56 7.81
CA LEU A 7 34.14 -37.94 6.55
C LEU A 7 32.94 -37.00 6.71
N ALA A 8 32.13 -37.17 7.77
CA ALA A 8 31.16 -36.19 8.26
C ALA A 8 30.55 -36.69 9.58
N LEU A 9 30.34 -35.78 10.52
CA LEU A 9 29.53 -36.04 11.72
C LEU A 9 28.05 -36.09 11.33
N CYS A 10 27.39 -37.18 11.70
CA CYS A 10 25.95 -37.40 11.50
C CYS A 10 25.18 -36.28 12.24
N PRO A 11 24.36 -35.46 11.57
CA PRO A 11 23.52 -34.51 12.29
C PRO A 11 22.50 -35.33 13.07
N SER A 12 22.63 -35.31 14.39
CA SER A 12 21.79 -36.06 15.33
C SER A 12 20.31 -35.77 15.07
N SER A 13 19.65 -36.70 14.36
CA SER A 13 18.19 -36.77 14.32
C SER A 13 17.69 -37.15 15.71
N PRO A 14 16.51 -36.66 16.16
CA PRO A 14 15.95 -37.06 17.45
C PRO A 14 15.89 -38.59 17.57
N LEU A 15 16.07 -39.09 18.80
CA LEU A 15 15.91 -40.50 19.18
C LEU A 15 14.42 -40.88 19.09
N GLU A 16 13.85 -40.86 17.90
CA GLU A 16 12.59 -41.54 17.65
C GLU A 16 12.85 -43.05 17.64
N CYS A 17 11.82 -43.83 17.98
CA CYS A 17 11.81 -45.30 18.09
C CYS A 17 12.07 -46.02 16.76
N TRP A 18 12.92 -45.48 15.89
CA TRP A 18 13.22 -46.00 14.57
C TRP A 18 14.26 -47.10 14.64
N SER A 19 14.05 -48.13 13.82
CA SER A 19 14.98 -49.24 13.66
C SER A 19 16.33 -48.74 13.13
N ILE A 20 17.40 -49.50 13.41
CA ILE A 20 18.74 -49.18 12.94
C ILE A 20 18.81 -49.09 11.41
N VAL A 21 18.04 -49.95 10.72
CA VAL A 21 17.91 -49.97 9.26
C VAL A 21 17.35 -48.64 8.74
N HIS A 22 16.30 -48.12 9.38
CA HIS A 22 15.71 -46.84 8.98
C HIS A 22 16.65 -45.65 9.23
N ARG A 23 17.43 -45.68 10.30
CA ARG A 23 18.46 -44.66 10.57
C ARG A 23 19.56 -44.67 9.50
N CYS A 24 20.01 -45.86 9.08
CA CYS A 24 20.99 -46.00 7.99
C CYS A 24 20.44 -45.48 6.66
N TYR A 25 19.18 -45.82 6.33
CA TYR A 25 18.49 -45.31 5.13
C TYR A 25 18.45 -43.78 5.11
N LYS A 26 18.05 -43.16 6.24
CA LYS A 26 17.95 -41.70 6.34
C LYS A 26 19.32 -41.03 6.21
N GLY A 27 20.37 -41.61 6.82
CA GLY A 27 21.75 -41.14 6.66
C GLY A 27 22.24 -41.21 5.22
N ARG A 28 21.92 -42.31 4.50
CA ARG A 28 22.26 -42.47 3.09
C ARG A 28 21.51 -41.47 2.20
N CYS A 29 20.24 -41.20 2.49
CA CYS A 29 19.45 -40.18 1.81
C CYS A 29 20.07 -38.78 1.96
N GLU A 30 20.48 -38.41 3.17
CA GLU A 30 21.14 -37.13 3.44
C GLU A 30 22.50 -37.03 2.74
N GLN A 31 23.27 -38.12 2.69
CA GLN A 31 24.54 -38.18 1.95
C GLN A 31 24.33 -37.94 0.46
N ILE A 32 23.38 -38.63 -0.17
CA ILE A 32 23.10 -38.49 -1.61
C ILE A 32 22.51 -37.12 -1.92
N LEU A 33 21.64 -36.59 -1.06
CA LEU A 33 21.16 -35.22 -1.17
C LEU A 33 22.32 -34.22 -1.18
N HIS A 34 23.30 -34.40 -0.29
CA HIS A 34 24.47 -33.53 -0.20
C HIS A 34 25.32 -33.60 -1.48
N LEU A 35 25.57 -34.80 -2.01
CA LEU A 35 26.36 -34.98 -3.23
C LEU A 35 25.62 -34.48 -4.48
N ALA A 36 24.32 -34.76 -4.61
CA ALA A 36 23.49 -34.29 -5.70
C ALA A 36 23.32 -32.76 -5.67
N THR A 37 23.36 -32.13 -4.49
CA THR A 37 23.39 -30.66 -4.36
C THR A 37 24.60 -30.06 -5.05
N ARG A 38 25.78 -30.69 -4.95
CA ARG A 38 26.99 -30.23 -5.66
C ARG A 38 26.86 -30.37 -7.18
N VAL A 39 26.08 -31.34 -7.64
CA VAL A 39 25.87 -31.64 -9.06
C VAL A 39 24.80 -30.76 -9.70
N LEU A 40 23.65 -30.59 -9.04
CA LEU A 40 22.50 -29.81 -9.53
C LEU A 40 22.58 -28.33 -9.15
N GLY A 41 23.57 -27.93 -8.34
CA GLY A 41 23.83 -26.56 -7.92
C GLY A 41 22.84 -25.99 -6.89
N SER A 42 21.81 -26.75 -6.50
CA SER A 42 20.80 -26.32 -5.53
C SER A 42 20.31 -27.49 -4.70
N ARG A 43 20.25 -27.30 -3.37
CA ARG A 43 19.72 -28.32 -2.45
C ARG A 43 18.23 -28.56 -2.67
N VAL A 44 17.49 -27.54 -3.10
CA VAL A 44 16.07 -27.65 -3.43
C VAL A 44 15.89 -28.49 -4.69
N LEU A 45 16.69 -28.26 -5.72
CA LEU A 45 16.67 -29.08 -6.94
C LEU A 45 17.13 -30.51 -6.65
N ALA A 46 18.15 -30.69 -5.82
CA ALA A 46 18.61 -32.00 -5.40
C ALA A 46 17.57 -32.76 -4.58
N ALA A 47 16.82 -32.09 -3.69
CA ALA A 47 15.71 -32.70 -2.97
C ALA A 47 14.55 -33.05 -3.91
N GLN A 48 14.19 -32.14 -4.81
CA GLN A 48 13.15 -32.42 -5.80
C GLN A 48 13.52 -33.58 -6.71
N TRP A 49 14.76 -33.62 -7.18
CA TRP A 49 15.27 -34.74 -7.96
C TRP A 49 15.24 -36.03 -7.14
N LEU A 50 15.72 -36.02 -5.89
CA LEU A 50 15.80 -37.19 -5.01
C LEU A 50 14.43 -37.82 -4.70
N TYR A 51 13.37 -37.00 -4.59
CA TYR A 51 12.02 -37.44 -4.23
C TYR A 51 11.02 -37.41 -5.39
N LYS A 52 11.46 -37.20 -6.63
CA LYS A 52 10.60 -37.26 -7.83
C LYS A 52 11.16 -38.21 -8.90
N PRO A 53 10.31 -38.74 -9.80
CA PRO A 53 10.74 -39.54 -10.95
C PRO A 53 11.85 -38.87 -11.76
N ALA A 54 12.99 -39.55 -11.92
CA ALA A 54 14.12 -39.03 -12.69
C ALA A 54 14.25 -39.76 -14.03
N ILE A 55 14.31 -39.02 -15.14
CA ILE A 55 14.42 -39.58 -16.50
C ILE A 55 15.68 -40.43 -16.64
N GLY A 56 16.81 -39.97 -16.09
CA GLY A 56 18.08 -40.71 -16.09
C GLY A 56 18.07 -41.99 -15.25
N LEU A 57 16.96 -42.32 -14.58
CA LEU A 57 16.73 -43.55 -13.82
C LEU A 57 15.44 -44.24 -14.30
N SER A 58 15.13 -44.17 -15.59
CA SER A 58 13.92 -44.79 -16.18
C SER A 58 12.61 -44.37 -15.48
N HIS A 59 12.51 -43.10 -15.08
CA HIS A 59 11.37 -42.53 -14.33
C HIS A 59 11.14 -43.11 -12.93
N GLN A 60 12.12 -43.79 -12.34
CA GLN A 60 12.04 -44.24 -10.96
C GLN A 60 12.46 -43.10 -10.00
N VAL A 61 11.97 -43.17 -8.75
CA VAL A 61 12.27 -42.17 -7.72
C VAL A 61 13.60 -42.52 -7.04
N PRO A 62 14.60 -41.63 -7.06
CA PRO A 62 15.94 -41.97 -6.61
C PRO A 62 16.02 -42.38 -5.13
N CYS A 63 15.17 -41.85 -4.25
CA CYS A 63 15.16 -42.24 -2.83
C CYS A 63 14.61 -43.65 -2.56
N ILE A 64 13.92 -44.27 -3.52
CA ILE A 64 13.30 -45.60 -3.35
C ILE A 64 14.26 -46.71 -3.80
N ILE A 65 15.02 -46.47 -4.86
CA ILE A 65 15.94 -47.44 -5.48
C ILE A 65 17.38 -47.30 -4.98
N MET A 66 17.58 -46.55 -3.89
CA MET A 66 18.89 -46.16 -3.38
C MET A 66 19.72 -47.36 -2.88
N ASP A 67 19.06 -48.46 -2.52
CA ASP A 67 19.74 -49.68 -2.08
C ASP A 67 20.20 -50.57 -3.24
N GLU A 68 19.62 -50.41 -4.42
CA GLU A 68 19.96 -51.16 -5.64
C GLU A 68 21.09 -50.49 -6.43
N LEU A 69 21.31 -49.18 -6.22
CA LEU A 69 22.28 -48.39 -6.97
C LEU A 69 23.41 -47.82 -6.08
N ASN A 70 24.61 -47.76 -6.66
CA ASN A 70 25.75 -47.10 -6.02
C ASN A 70 25.68 -45.57 -6.19
N THR A 71 26.44 -44.85 -5.37
CA THR A 71 26.46 -43.38 -5.32
C THR A 71 26.90 -42.74 -6.65
N ALA A 72 27.79 -43.39 -7.41
CA ALA A 72 28.26 -42.90 -8.70
C ALA A 72 27.14 -42.92 -9.76
N SER A 73 26.36 -43.99 -9.83
CA SER A 73 25.20 -44.11 -10.74
C SER A 73 24.16 -43.04 -10.44
N MET A 74 23.88 -42.77 -9.15
CA MET A 74 22.96 -41.72 -8.74
C MET A 74 23.44 -40.32 -9.16
N LEU A 75 24.73 -40.03 -9.02
CA LEU A 75 25.29 -38.73 -9.41
C LEU A 75 25.35 -38.54 -10.92
N ASN A 76 25.56 -39.60 -11.70
CA ASN A 76 25.48 -39.53 -13.16
C ASN A 76 24.06 -39.22 -13.64
N ALA A 77 23.04 -39.82 -13.02
CA ALA A 77 21.64 -39.48 -13.31
C ALA A 77 21.29 -38.04 -12.90
N ALA A 78 21.83 -37.55 -11.78
CA ALA A 78 21.68 -36.15 -11.38
C ALA A 78 22.37 -35.18 -12.37
N ARG A 79 23.54 -35.52 -12.91
CA ARG A 79 24.22 -34.73 -13.96
C ARG A 79 23.43 -34.70 -15.26
N PHE A 80 22.82 -35.83 -15.63
CA PHE A 80 21.95 -35.92 -16.79
C PHE A 80 20.71 -35.00 -16.62
N HIS A 81 20.09 -35.01 -15.44
CA HIS A 81 18.99 -34.09 -15.10
C HIS A 81 19.41 -32.61 -15.17
N ALA A 82 20.65 -32.28 -14.82
CA ALA A 82 21.21 -30.92 -14.90
C ALA A 82 21.43 -30.40 -16.33
N ARG A 83 21.55 -31.30 -17.33
CA ARG A 83 21.86 -30.96 -18.73
C ARG A 83 20.64 -30.99 -19.67
N GLY A 84 19.52 -31.57 -19.24
CA GLY A 84 18.29 -31.62 -20.04
C GLY A 84 17.49 -30.32 -19.96
N PRO A 85 16.65 -29.99 -20.97
CA PRO A 85 15.78 -28.82 -20.92
C PRO A 85 14.71 -29.04 -19.85
N VAL A 86 14.77 -28.28 -18.76
CA VAL A 86 13.73 -28.33 -17.72
C VAL A 86 12.54 -27.48 -18.19
N HIS A 87 11.71 -28.06 -19.06
CA HIS A 87 10.32 -27.64 -19.18
C HIS A 87 9.55 -28.21 -17.97
N TYR A 88 9.38 -27.36 -16.94
CA TYR A 88 8.24 -27.49 -16.05
C TYR A 88 7.70 -26.10 -15.73
N SER A 89 6.66 -25.74 -16.48
CA SER A 89 5.79 -24.61 -16.21
C SER A 89 4.90 -24.91 -15.01
N SER A 90 4.76 -23.89 -14.15
CA SER A 90 3.63 -23.61 -13.24
C SER A 90 3.18 -24.71 -12.27
N ASP A 91 3.67 -24.62 -11.02
CA ASP A 91 2.86 -24.54 -9.78
C ASP A 91 3.62 -25.08 -8.56
N ILE A 92 4.50 -24.23 -7.99
CA ILE A 92 4.82 -24.24 -6.56
C ILE A 92 4.87 -22.77 -6.14
N GLY A 93 3.92 -22.38 -5.30
CA GLY A 93 3.87 -21.05 -4.69
C GLY A 93 5.16 -20.76 -3.93
N LEU A 94 6.06 -20.00 -4.55
CA LEU A 94 6.98 -19.13 -3.81
C LEU A 94 6.10 -18.23 -2.96
N ALA A 95 6.09 -18.45 -1.65
CA ALA A 95 5.55 -17.48 -0.72
C ALA A 95 6.40 -16.21 -0.83
N VAL A 96 6.06 -15.35 -1.80
CA VAL A 96 6.67 -14.04 -1.96
C VAL A 96 6.57 -13.35 -0.61
N SER A 97 7.72 -12.97 -0.05
CA SER A 97 7.72 -12.36 1.27
C SER A 97 6.80 -11.12 1.26
N ILE A 98 6.13 -10.83 2.39
CA ILE A 98 5.24 -9.67 2.51
C ILE A 98 5.95 -8.39 2.03
N ALA A 99 7.23 -8.23 2.37
CA ALA A 99 8.04 -7.09 1.96
C ALA A 99 8.26 -7.04 0.45
N GLU A 100 8.50 -8.18 -0.20
CA GLU A 100 8.71 -8.27 -1.65
C GLU A 100 7.41 -8.03 -2.43
N SER A 101 6.29 -8.58 -1.95
CA SER A 101 4.96 -8.32 -2.51
C SER A 101 4.62 -6.82 -2.46
N ILE A 102 4.84 -6.19 -1.30
CA ILE A 102 4.67 -4.74 -1.11
C ILE A 102 5.61 -3.97 -2.05
N SER A 103 6.89 -4.34 -2.13
CA SER A 103 7.89 -3.67 -2.97
C SER A 103 7.52 -3.74 -4.45
N ASN A 104 7.14 -4.92 -4.94
CA ASN A 104 6.77 -5.13 -6.34
C ASN A 104 5.55 -4.31 -6.73
N ARG A 105 4.58 -4.19 -5.81
CA ARG A 105 3.42 -3.32 -6.01
C ARG A 105 3.81 -1.84 -6.00
N ILE A 106 4.66 -1.39 -5.07
CA ILE A 106 5.14 0.01 -5.00
C ILE A 106 5.89 0.42 -6.28
N LYS A 107 6.70 -0.47 -6.85
CA LYS A 107 7.46 -0.18 -8.08
C LYS A 107 6.54 0.21 -9.25
N ARG A 108 5.32 -0.35 -9.29
CA ARG A 108 4.29 -0.07 -10.30
C ARG A 108 3.44 1.16 -9.98
N MET A 109 3.55 1.72 -8.78
CA MET A 109 2.82 2.93 -8.39
C MET A 109 3.48 4.20 -8.96
N PRO A 110 2.67 5.22 -9.30
CA PRO A 110 3.18 6.50 -9.80
C PRO A 110 4.07 7.19 -8.77
N LYS A 111 5.20 7.71 -9.23
CA LYS A 111 6.11 8.53 -8.42
C LYS A 111 5.43 9.86 -8.06
N GLY A 112 5.65 10.34 -6.84
CA GLY A 112 5.14 11.63 -6.37
C GLY A 112 3.66 11.63 -5.95
N ARG A 113 2.96 10.49 -6.01
CA ARG A 113 1.57 10.37 -5.56
C ARG A 113 1.51 9.74 -4.17
N PRO A 114 0.92 10.43 -3.17
CA PRO A 114 0.71 9.85 -1.84
C PRO A 114 -0.24 8.66 -1.86
N PHE A 115 0.01 7.67 -1.01
CA PHE A 115 -0.83 6.51 -0.79
C PHE A 115 -0.85 6.11 0.68
N VAL A 116 -1.86 5.35 1.05
CA VAL A 116 -2.14 4.95 2.44
C VAL A 116 -1.81 3.48 2.64
N ARG A 117 -1.54 3.10 3.89
CA ARG A 117 -1.27 1.70 4.28
C ARG A 117 -2.36 0.73 3.80
N SER A 118 -3.63 1.13 3.83
CA SER A 118 -4.78 0.25 3.52
C SER A 118 -4.71 -0.36 2.12
N VAL A 119 -3.98 0.26 1.20
CA VAL A 119 -3.67 -0.30 -0.12
C VAL A 119 -3.08 -1.71 0.00
N PHE A 120 -2.29 -2.01 1.05
CA PHE A 120 -1.61 -3.29 1.27
C PHE A 120 -2.31 -4.23 2.27
N GLU A 121 -3.60 -4.05 2.54
CA GLU A 121 -4.31 -4.91 3.52
C GLU A 121 -4.29 -6.39 3.17
N ARG A 122 -4.32 -6.73 1.87
CA ARG A 122 -4.22 -8.12 1.40
C ARG A 122 -2.80 -8.70 1.43
N ALA A 123 -1.78 -7.87 1.71
CA ALA A 123 -0.39 -8.33 1.68
C ALA A 123 0.04 -9.03 2.98
N GLY A 124 -0.69 -8.85 4.08
CA GLY A 124 -0.39 -9.48 5.37
C GLY A 124 -0.88 -8.68 6.57
N SER A 125 -0.45 -9.07 7.77
CA SER A 125 -0.88 -8.42 9.01
C SER A 125 -0.48 -6.94 9.07
N ARG A 126 -1.27 -6.13 9.79
CA ARG A 126 -1.04 -4.68 9.93
C ARG A 126 0.36 -4.36 10.45
N SER A 127 0.86 -5.14 11.41
CA SER A 127 2.20 -4.97 11.98
C SER A 127 3.30 -5.32 10.96
N ALA A 128 3.16 -6.41 10.21
CA ALA A 128 4.11 -6.82 9.17
C ALA A 128 4.19 -5.77 8.05
N VAL A 129 3.05 -5.28 7.56
CA VAL A 129 2.98 -4.21 6.55
C VAL A 129 3.64 -2.94 7.05
N ASN A 130 3.34 -2.51 8.28
CA ASN A 130 3.97 -1.32 8.87
C ASN A 130 5.48 -1.45 9.01
N LYS A 131 5.96 -2.62 9.44
CA LYS A 131 7.40 -2.90 9.57
C LYS A 131 8.10 -2.88 8.20
N ALA A 132 7.48 -3.46 7.17
CA ALA A 132 7.99 -3.43 5.80
C ALA A 132 8.06 -1.99 5.25
N LEU A 133 6.98 -1.22 5.35
CA LEU A 133 6.94 0.18 4.90
C LEU A 133 7.95 1.04 5.65
N SER A 134 8.07 0.86 6.97
CA SER A 134 9.05 1.61 7.79
C SER A 134 10.48 1.31 7.35
N ARG A 135 10.83 0.04 7.07
CA ARG A 135 12.14 -0.32 6.53
C ARG A 135 12.40 0.29 5.15
N MET A 136 11.40 0.35 4.28
CA MET A 136 11.54 1.00 2.96
C MET A 136 11.75 2.52 3.08
N VAL A 137 11.13 3.16 4.06
CA VAL A 137 11.36 4.57 4.38
C VAL A 137 12.78 4.79 4.90
N LEU A 138 13.25 3.95 5.84
CA LEU A 138 14.61 4.02 6.36
C LEU A 138 15.67 3.83 5.27
N ARG A 139 15.42 2.95 4.29
CA ARG A 139 16.29 2.74 3.13
C ARG A 139 16.16 3.82 2.04
N GLY A 140 15.29 4.82 2.24
CA GLY A 140 15.05 5.90 1.28
C GLY A 140 14.29 5.52 0.01
N SER A 141 13.79 4.28 -0.10
CA SER A 141 12.98 3.82 -1.24
C SER A 141 11.56 4.42 -1.24
N LEU A 142 11.08 4.78 -0.05
CA LEU A 142 9.84 5.51 0.18
C LEU A 142 10.09 6.77 1.00
N GLU A 143 9.18 7.71 0.90
CA GLU A 143 9.10 8.86 1.78
C GLU A 143 7.81 8.79 2.61
N ARG A 144 7.91 9.07 3.91
CA ARG A 144 6.74 9.19 4.77
C ARG A 144 6.32 10.66 4.83
N VAL A 145 5.25 11.00 4.12
CA VAL A 145 4.78 12.39 3.96
C VAL A 145 3.86 12.85 5.10
N ALA A 146 3.18 11.90 5.75
CA ALA A 146 2.39 12.12 6.96
C ALA A 146 2.25 10.80 7.75
N ARG A 147 1.67 10.84 8.96
CA ARG A 147 1.44 9.63 9.76
C ARG A 147 0.50 8.67 9.01
N GLY A 148 1.05 7.55 8.51
CA GLY A 148 0.29 6.51 7.80
C GLY A 148 0.12 6.76 6.30
N VAL A 149 0.71 7.83 5.78
CA VAL A 149 0.73 8.19 4.36
C VAL A 149 2.17 8.18 3.85
N TYR A 150 2.37 7.49 2.75
CA TYR A 150 3.67 7.27 2.14
C TYR A 150 3.64 7.73 0.69
N MET A 151 4.79 8.00 0.11
CA MET A 151 4.93 8.42 -1.28
C MET A 151 6.19 7.80 -1.85
N ARG A 152 6.12 7.41 -3.13
CA ARG A 152 7.32 7.04 -3.88
C ARG A 152 8.03 8.32 -4.32
N PRO A 153 9.32 8.54 -3.96
CA PRO A 153 10.03 9.77 -4.32
C PRO A 153 10.02 10.03 -5.82
N LYS A 154 9.79 11.30 -6.20
CA LYS A 154 9.92 11.82 -7.56
C LYS A 154 11.02 12.87 -7.55
N HIS A 155 11.92 12.82 -8.52
CA HIS A 155 12.93 13.87 -8.71
C HIS A 155 12.49 14.77 -9.86
N SER A 156 12.75 16.07 -9.73
CA SER A 156 12.55 17.04 -10.80
C SER A 156 13.63 16.83 -11.86
N GLN A 157 13.24 16.79 -13.14
CA GLN A 157 14.20 16.73 -14.25
C GLN A 157 15.04 18.01 -14.34
N TYR A 158 14.46 19.15 -13.94
CA TYR A 158 15.12 20.46 -14.03
C TYR A 158 16.07 20.74 -12.88
N THR A 159 15.67 20.39 -11.65
CA THR A 159 16.44 20.77 -10.45
C THR A 159 17.19 19.61 -9.81
N GLY A 160 16.95 18.36 -10.25
CA GLY A 160 17.48 17.14 -9.62
C GLY A 160 16.96 16.86 -8.21
N LYS A 161 16.31 17.84 -7.57
CA LYS A 161 15.79 17.77 -6.20
C LYS A 161 14.52 16.91 -6.13
N ARG A 162 14.25 16.35 -4.94
CA ARG A 162 13.00 15.65 -4.66
C ARG A 162 11.81 16.60 -4.71
N VAL A 163 10.80 16.20 -5.47
CA VAL A 163 9.53 16.91 -5.59
C VAL A 163 8.71 16.64 -4.33
N ARG A 164 8.29 17.71 -3.66
CA ARG A 164 7.43 17.64 -2.48
C ARG A 164 6.04 17.14 -2.88
N ALA A 165 5.42 16.39 -1.98
CA ALA A 165 4.03 15.99 -2.15
C ALA A 165 3.12 17.23 -2.17
N ASN A 166 2.09 17.23 -3.02
CA ASN A 166 1.05 18.25 -2.96
C ASN A 166 0.32 18.15 -1.60
N PRO A 167 0.29 19.21 -0.78
CA PRO A 167 -0.37 19.18 0.53
C PRO A 167 -1.82 18.71 0.47
N LEU A 168 -2.57 19.10 -0.58
CA LEU A 168 -3.97 18.71 -0.75
C LEU A 168 -4.12 17.20 -0.98
N SER A 169 -3.26 16.60 -1.81
CA SER A 169 -3.31 15.16 -2.08
C SER A 169 -2.90 14.32 -0.86
N VAL A 170 -1.98 14.83 -0.05
CA VAL A 170 -1.65 14.22 1.25
C VAL A 170 -2.84 14.33 2.20
N LEU A 171 -3.50 15.50 2.27
CA LEU A 171 -4.66 15.70 3.12
C LEU A 171 -5.82 14.77 2.74
N GLU A 172 -6.15 14.66 1.44
CA GLU A 172 -7.14 13.72 0.92
C GLU A 172 -6.79 12.27 1.26
N ALA A 173 -5.51 11.88 1.16
CA ALA A 173 -5.06 10.56 1.54
C ALA A 173 -5.26 10.30 3.04
N VAL A 174 -4.97 11.29 3.91
CA VAL A 174 -5.23 11.19 5.35
C VAL A 174 -6.73 11.05 5.63
N ALA A 175 -7.56 11.86 4.99
CA ALA A 175 -9.01 11.83 5.14
C ALA A 175 -9.58 10.47 4.73
N ARG A 176 -9.17 9.96 3.56
CA ARG A 176 -9.56 8.63 3.06
C ARG A 176 -9.13 7.51 4.00
N ALA A 177 -7.93 7.57 4.57
CA ALA A 177 -7.45 6.56 5.52
C ALA A 177 -8.28 6.50 6.81
N ARG A 178 -8.94 7.60 7.16
CA ARG A 178 -9.75 7.73 8.38
C ARG A 178 -11.25 7.63 8.13
N GLY A 179 -11.68 7.56 6.86
CA GLY A 179 -13.09 7.63 6.49
C GLY A 179 -13.72 8.99 6.84
N GLU A 180 -12.92 10.06 6.81
CA GLU A 180 -13.38 11.41 7.14
C GLU A 180 -13.73 12.20 5.88
N ILE A 181 -14.73 13.07 6.00
CA ILE A 181 -15.06 14.08 5.00
C ILE A 181 -14.22 15.31 5.30
N ILE A 182 -13.65 15.92 4.27
CA ILE A 182 -12.92 17.18 4.36
C ILE A 182 -13.55 18.22 3.43
N GLN A 183 -13.54 19.47 3.86
CA GLN A 183 -14.00 20.59 3.05
C GLN A 183 -13.12 21.81 3.30
N ILE A 184 -13.03 22.72 2.32
CA ILE A 184 -12.33 23.99 2.52
C ILE A 184 -12.94 24.78 3.68
N HIS A 185 -12.14 25.58 4.37
CA HIS A 185 -12.66 26.46 5.42
C HIS A 185 -13.49 27.61 4.82
N GLY A 186 -14.38 28.18 5.63
CA GLY A 186 -15.27 29.28 5.23
C GLY A 186 -14.55 30.47 4.63
N ALA A 187 -13.45 30.92 5.24
CA ALA A 187 -12.61 32.00 4.71
C ALA A 187 -12.08 31.71 3.29
N GLU A 188 -11.69 30.45 3.02
CA GLU A 188 -11.23 30.05 1.68
C GLU A 188 -12.41 29.93 0.71
N ALA A 189 -13.59 29.50 1.17
CA ALA A 189 -14.80 29.44 0.36
C ALA A 189 -15.22 30.84 -0.12
N VAL A 190 -15.35 31.81 0.79
CA VAL A 190 -15.71 33.19 0.42
C VAL A 190 -14.64 33.84 -0.47
N ARG A 191 -13.36 33.50 -0.26
CA ARG A 191 -12.27 33.98 -1.12
C ARG A 191 -12.37 33.41 -2.54
N ARG A 192 -12.64 32.11 -2.70
CA ARG A 192 -12.83 31.48 -4.02
C ARG A 192 -14.04 32.04 -4.77
N LEU A 193 -15.06 32.48 -4.04
CA LEU A 193 -16.24 33.16 -4.59
C LEU A 193 -16.01 34.67 -4.82
N GLY A 194 -14.81 35.18 -4.57
CA GLY A 194 -14.46 36.59 -4.77
C GLY A 194 -15.19 37.55 -3.81
N LEU A 195 -15.69 37.07 -2.68
CA LEU A 195 -16.33 37.87 -1.63
C LEU A 195 -15.33 38.44 -0.61
N SER A 196 -14.11 37.90 -0.58
CA SER A 196 -13.03 38.41 0.25
C SER A 196 -11.69 38.20 -0.45
N VAL A 197 -10.74 39.09 -0.19
CA VAL A 197 -9.35 38.99 -0.63
C VAL A 197 -8.41 38.45 0.45
N GLN A 198 -8.91 38.29 1.68
CA GLN A 198 -8.10 37.90 2.83
C GLN A 198 -7.58 36.47 2.69
N MET A 199 -6.25 36.33 2.77
CA MET A 199 -5.58 35.03 2.70
C MET A 199 -5.29 34.50 4.11
N GLN A 200 -5.56 33.21 4.32
CA GLN A 200 -5.20 32.55 5.58
C GLN A 200 -3.68 32.30 5.64
N VAL A 201 -3.05 32.69 6.75
CA VAL A 201 -1.63 32.38 7.01
C VAL A 201 -1.43 30.87 7.20
N LEU A 202 -2.36 30.21 7.90
CA LEU A 202 -2.35 28.76 8.13
C LEU A 202 -3.50 28.09 7.36
N PRO A 203 -3.20 27.18 6.41
CA PRO A 203 -4.23 26.45 5.68
C PRO A 203 -5.15 25.69 6.63
N THR A 204 -6.43 26.04 6.63
CA THR A 204 -7.44 25.45 7.50
C THR A 204 -8.52 24.77 6.66
N TYR A 205 -8.96 23.59 7.09
CA TYR A 205 -10.05 22.83 6.47
C TYR A 205 -11.04 22.38 7.52
N TYR A 206 -12.30 22.22 7.12
CA TYR A 206 -13.29 21.53 7.93
C TYR A 206 -13.16 20.01 7.77
N THR A 207 -13.44 19.27 8.84
CA THR A 207 -13.47 17.80 8.83
C THR A 207 -14.63 17.26 9.63
N SER A 208 -15.15 16.08 9.25
CA SER A 208 -16.11 15.34 10.08
C SER A 208 -15.46 14.68 11.30
N GLY A 209 -14.13 14.54 11.30
CA GLY A 209 -13.36 13.98 12.40
C GLY A 209 -13.01 15.00 13.47
N THR A 210 -12.04 14.67 14.34
CA THR A 210 -11.60 15.57 15.42
C THR A 210 -10.80 16.76 14.91
N THR A 211 -10.95 17.91 15.57
CA THR A 211 -10.08 19.08 15.40
C THR A 211 -8.64 18.70 15.74
N ARG A 212 -7.70 18.97 14.83
CA ARG A 212 -6.28 18.61 14.98
C ARG A 212 -5.42 19.30 13.93
N GLU A 213 -4.11 19.25 14.12
CA GLU A 213 -3.15 19.67 13.11
C GLU A 213 -2.43 18.47 12.50
N ILE A 214 -2.13 18.56 11.20
CA ILE A 214 -1.40 17.54 10.45
C ILE A 214 -0.14 18.19 9.90
N LYS A 215 1.01 17.59 10.21
CA LYS A 215 2.29 17.94 9.60
C LYS A 215 2.44 17.21 8.26
N ILE A 216 2.68 17.97 7.19
CA ILE A 216 2.93 17.48 5.84
C ILE A 216 4.30 18.01 5.41
N GLY A 217 5.33 17.21 5.59
CA GLY A 217 6.72 17.70 5.53
C GLY A 217 6.94 18.81 6.55
N ASN A 218 7.37 19.99 6.08
CA ASN A 218 7.57 21.17 6.92
C ASN A 218 6.32 22.06 7.04
N ALA A 219 5.25 21.76 6.30
CA ALA A 219 4.01 22.51 6.36
C ALA A 219 3.07 21.94 7.42
N VAL A 220 2.26 22.80 8.02
CA VAL A 220 1.20 22.42 8.97
C VAL A 220 -0.15 22.77 8.36
N VAL A 221 -1.09 21.84 8.42
CA VAL A 221 -2.48 22.04 7.99
C VAL A 221 -3.39 21.83 9.19
N ARG A 222 -4.30 22.77 9.42
CA ARG A 222 -5.27 22.70 10.52
C ARG A 222 -6.57 22.09 10.03
N LEU A 223 -7.06 21.11 10.76
CA LEU A 223 -8.40 20.55 10.60
C LEU A 223 -9.27 21.02 11.76
N ARG A 224 -10.43 21.59 11.44
CA ARG A 224 -11.46 21.96 12.42
C ARG A 224 -12.67 21.06 12.25
N HIS A 225 -13.15 20.50 13.34
CA HIS A 225 -14.39 19.74 13.32
C HIS A 225 -15.56 20.60 12.83
N ALA A 226 -16.38 20.03 11.95
CA ALA A 226 -17.65 20.60 11.51
C ALA A 226 -18.73 19.51 11.50
N SER A 227 -19.97 19.91 11.78
CA SER A 227 -21.10 19.00 11.76
C SER A 227 -21.34 18.45 10.35
N ARG A 228 -21.94 17.25 10.25
CA ARG A 228 -22.29 16.65 8.96
C ARG A 228 -23.19 17.54 8.10
N GLN A 229 -24.04 18.35 8.74
CA GLN A 229 -24.88 19.33 8.05
C GLN A 229 -24.03 20.39 7.32
N ARG A 230 -22.92 20.85 7.91
CA ARG A 230 -22.02 21.83 7.26
C ARG A 230 -21.13 21.19 6.19
N LEU A 231 -21.00 19.87 6.18
CA LEU A 231 -20.16 19.11 5.24
C LEU A 231 -20.97 18.44 4.12
N GLN A 232 -22.22 18.86 3.92
CA GLN A 232 -23.02 18.42 2.76
C GLN A 232 -22.31 18.81 1.47
N GLN A 233 -22.31 17.89 0.49
CA GLN A 233 -21.71 18.12 -0.83
C GLN A 233 -20.23 18.58 -0.76
N ALA A 234 -19.47 18.15 0.25
CA ALA A 234 -18.07 18.51 0.41
C ALA A 234 -17.25 18.18 -0.85
N GLY A 235 -16.36 19.09 -1.26
CA GLY A 235 -15.57 18.97 -2.48
C GLY A 235 -16.26 19.40 -3.78
N THR A 236 -17.54 19.81 -3.74
CA THR A 236 -18.28 20.32 -4.92
C THR A 236 -18.51 21.84 -4.85
N PRO A 237 -18.93 22.48 -5.95
CA PRO A 237 -19.36 23.88 -5.95
C PRO A 237 -20.50 24.14 -4.95
N ILE A 238 -21.49 23.25 -4.86
CA ILE A 238 -22.60 23.32 -3.89
C ILE A 238 -22.09 23.33 -2.45
N GLY A 239 -21.16 22.44 -2.12
CA GLY A 239 -20.54 22.42 -0.79
C GLY A 239 -19.75 23.70 -0.50
N THR A 240 -19.14 24.31 -1.52
CA THR A 240 -18.42 25.59 -1.39
C THR A 240 -19.38 26.73 -1.08
N ALA A 241 -20.50 26.82 -1.80
CA ALA A 241 -21.57 27.78 -1.55
C ALA A 241 -22.15 27.63 -0.14
N LEU A 242 -22.54 26.41 0.28
CA LEU A 242 -23.03 26.13 1.63
C LEU A 242 -22.02 26.57 2.69
N THR A 243 -20.75 26.25 2.48
CA THR A 243 -19.68 26.59 3.42
C THR A 243 -19.51 28.10 3.55
N ALA A 244 -19.66 28.85 2.45
CA ALA A 244 -19.63 30.31 2.44
C ALA A 244 -20.80 30.90 3.22
N PHE A 245 -22.05 30.47 2.95
CA PHE A 245 -23.21 30.91 3.71
C PHE A 245 -23.06 30.64 5.21
N TRP A 246 -22.65 29.42 5.59
CA TRP A 246 -22.40 29.07 6.99
C TRP A 246 -21.28 29.87 7.66
N TYR A 247 -20.36 30.44 6.89
CA TYR A 247 -19.24 31.22 7.41
C TYR A 247 -19.60 32.69 7.60
N LEU A 248 -20.33 33.26 6.64
CA LEU A 248 -20.82 34.64 6.70
C LEU A 248 -21.93 34.81 7.75
N GLY A 249 -22.78 33.79 7.89
CA GLY A 249 -23.93 33.84 8.79
C GLY A 249 -25.04 34.77 8.30
N GLU A 250 -26.15 34.83 9.03
CA GLU A 250 -27.35 35.59 8.64
C GLU A 250 -27.06 37.08 8.44
N ASN A 251 -26.28 37.69 9.35
CA ASN A 251 -25.93 39.11 9.28
C ASN A 251 -24.89 39.45 8.20
N GLY A 252 -24.16 38.44 7.69
CA GLY A 252 -23.10 38.62 6.71
C GLY A 252 -23.53 38.34 5.27
N VAL A 253 -24.80 38.00 5.07
CA VAL A 253 -25.36 37.63 3.76
C VAL A 253 -26.45 38.63 3.39
N ASP A 254 -26.06 39.64 2.62
CA ASP A 254 -27.00 40.51 1.93
C ASP A 254 -27.41 39.92 0.57
N GLU A 255 -28.33 40.59 -0.12
CA GLU A 255 -28.85 40.15 -1.41
C GLU A 255 -27.78 40.11 -2.51
N GLN A 256 -26.81 41.01 -2.49
CA GLN A 256 -25.72 41.07 -3.48
C GLN A 256 -24.75 39.91 -3.28
N VAL A 257 -24.38 39.63 -2.03
CA VAL A 257 -23.55 38.50 -1.63
C VAL A 257 -24.23 37.19 -1.99
N ALA A 258 -25.51 37.03 -1.63
CA ALA A 258 -26.27 35.84 -1.96
C ALA A 258 -26.36 35.63 -3.48
N SER A 259 -26.66 36.69 -4.24
CA SER A 259 -26.70 36.65 -5.71
C SER A 259 -25.36 36.20 -6.31
N LYS A 260 -24.25 36.76 -5.82
CA LYS A 260 -22.90 36.40 -6.27
C LYS A 260 -22.50 34.96 -5.94
N ILE A 261 -22.96 34.42 -4.81
CA ILE A 261 -22.76 33.00 -4.49
C ILE A 261 -23.56 32.14 -5.47
N VAL A 262 -24.82 32.49 -5.73
CA VAL A 262 -25.71 31.74 -6.64
C VAL A 262 -25.22 31.78 -8.08
N SER A 263 -24.71 32.92 -8.55
CA SER A 263 -24.19 33.07 -9.92
C SER A 263 -22.96 32.21 -10.20
N SER A 264 -22.31 31.66 -9.16
CA SER A 264 -21.20 30.72 -9.31
C SER A 264 -21.66 29.27 -9.58
N LEU A 265 -22.96 29.00 -9.52
CA LEU A 265 -23.56 27.68 -9.68
C LEU A 265 -24.38 27.61 -10.97
N SER A 266 -24.44 26.43 -11.59
CA SER A 266 -25.42 26.17 -12.63
C SER A 266 -26.84 26.08 -12.07
N ALA A 267 -27.86 26.17 -12.93
CA ALA A 267 -29.26 26.00 -12.52
C ALA A 267 -29.51 24.63 -11.85
N GLU A 268 -28.88 23.56 -12.36
CA GLU A 268 -28.95 22.22 -11.77
C GLU A 268 -28.30 22.18 -10.39
N GLU A 269 -27.14 22.81 -10.23
CA GLU A 269 -26.44 22.88 -8.94
C GLU A 269 -27.21 23.71 -7.92
N PHE A 270 -27.87 24.79 -8.35
CA PHE A 270 -28.73 25.60 -7.50
C PHE A 270 -29.96 24.82 -7.02
N ASN A 271 -30.63 24.06 -7.90
CA ASN A 271 -31.75 23.21 -7.50
C ASN A 271 -31.31 22.18 -6.45
N ARG A 272 -30.17 21.53 -6.67
CA ARG A 272 -29.58 20.59 -5.69
C ARG A 272 -29.13 21.27 -4.40
N LEU A 273 -28.73 22.54 -4.45
CA LEU A 273 -28.44 23.35 -3.26
C LEU A 273 -29.72 23.54 -2.43
N MET A 274 -30.86 23.84 -3.06
CA MET A 274 -32.14 24.04 -2.36
C MET A 274 -32.67 22.78 -1.65
N GLU A 275 -32.31 21.59 -2.16
CA GLU A 275 -32.60 20.29 -1.52
C GLU A 275 -31.74 20.03 -0.27
N CYS A 276 -30.62 20.74 -0.09
CA CYS A 276 -29.74 20.54 1.06
C CYS A 276 -30.38 21.02 2.37
N LYS A 277 -29.98 20.39 3.49
CA LYS A 277 -30.46 20.78 4.83
C LYS A 277 -29.82 22.08 5.30
N MET A 278 -30.61 23.13 5.44
CA MET A 278 -30.13 24.46 5.87
C MET A 278 -31.14 25.18 6.78
N PRO A 279 -30.70 26.18 7.56
CA PRO A 279 -31.58 27.03 8.36
C PRO A 279 -32.56 27.82 7.50
N LYS A 280 -33.67 28.25 8.12
CA LYS A 280 -34.72 29.03 7.45
C LYS A 280 -34.17 30.31 6.80
N TRP A 281 -33.32 31.07 7.50
CA TRP A 281 -32.75 32.31 6.98
C TRP A 281 -31.96 32.10 5.68
N MET A 282 -31.18 31.01 5.59
CA MET A 282 -30.37 30.69 4.42
C MET A 282 -31.26 30.32 3.23
N ARG A 283 -32.33 29.56 3.51
CA ARG A 283 -33.33 29.21 2.48
C ARG A 283 -34.07 30.45 1.98
N SER A 284 -34.43 31.38 2.87
CA SER A 284 -35.06 32.65 2.50
C SER A 284 -34.13 33.51 1.64
N ALA A 285 -32.85 33.62 2.00
CA ALA A 285 -31.85 34.36 1.21
C ALA A 285 -31.73 33.80 -0.22
N LEU A 286 -31.64 32.48 -0.37
CA LEU A 286 -31.57 31.82 -1.68
C LEU A 286 -32.86 31.99 -2.50
N ALA A 287 -34.02 31.89 -1.86
CA ALA A 287 -35.31 32.05 -2.52
C ALA A 287 -35.53 33.48 -3.06
N ASN A 288 -35.02 34.50 -2.35
CA ASN A 288 -35.08 35.88 -2.82
C ASN A 288 -34.20 36.09 -4.06
N CYS A 289 -32.99 35.50 -4.09
CA CYS A 289 -32.13 35.58 -5.28
C CYS A 289 -32.77 34.96 -6.52
N ALA A 290 -33.48 33.84 -6.39
CA ALA A 290 -34.14 33.19 -7.52
C ALA A 290 -35.24 34.06 -8.17
N ARG A 291 -35.83 35.00 -7.43
CA ARG A 291 -36.86 35.92 -7.95
C ARG A 291 -36.30 37.09 -8.75
N ASN A 292 -35.03 37.44 -8.54
CA ASN A 292 -34.40 38.62 -9.17
C ASN A 292 -33.57 38.27 -10.42
N VAL A 293 -33.41 36.98 -10.73
CA VAL A 293 -32.67 36.49 -11.91
C VAL A 293 -33.62 36.19 -13.08
N ASN A 294 -34.93 36.14 -12.83
CA ASN A 294 -36.00 36.12 -13.84
C ASN A 294 -36.57 37.53 -14.05
#